data_AF-A0A659UA33-F1
#
_entry.id   AF-A0A659UA33-F1
#
_cell.length_a   1.000
_cell.length_b   1.000
_cell.length_c   1.000
_cell.angle_alpha   90.00
_cell.angle_beta   90.00
_cell.angle_gamma   90.00
#
_symmetry.space_group_name_H-M   'P 1'
#
loop_
_entity.id
_entity.type
_entity.pdbx_description
1 polymer ?
#
loop_
_entity_poly.entity_id
_entity_poly.type
_entity_poly.pdbx_seq_one_letter_code
_entity_poly.pdbx_strand_id
1 'polypeptide(L)'
;APGRTGYAVGLDVPSSVLAMLHDLKEHGYAVEGIPQSPRELLDALEVGGHGLSSEDYLRLSGELPGGARDAVRTAWGSAEDQRGLREAPLSV
;
A
#
# COMPACT_ATOMS: atom_id res chain seq x y z
N ALA A 1 0.82 -8.21 15.06
CA ALA A 1 2.11 -8.85 15.43
C ALA A 1 3.11 -8.53 14.32
N PRO A 2 4.32 -8.07 14.66
CA PRO A 2 5.41 -7.95 13.69
C PRO A 2 5.60 -9.30 12.98
N GLY A 3 5.79 -9.31 11.65
CA GLY A 3 5.98 -10.54 10.86
C GLY A 3 4.74 -11.13 10.18
N ARG A 4 3.69 -10.35 9.90
CA ARG A 4 2.48 -10.81 9.17
C ARG A 4 2.24 -10.09 7.84
N THR A 5 3.25 -9.47 7.27
CA THR A 5 3.19 -8.91 5.91
C THR A 5 3.37 -10.05 4.91
N GLY A 6 2.31 -10.38 4.15
CA GLY A 6 2.37 -11.44 3.12
C GLY A 6 2.02 -12.84 3.63
N TYR A 7 0.81 -13.04 4.14
CA TYR A 7 0.35 -14.38 4.51
C TYR A 7 -0.05 -15.18 3.25
N ALA A 8 0.85 -16.04 2.78
CA ALA A 8 0.52 -17.11 1.84
C ALA A 8 1.05 -18.43 2.42
N VAL A 9 0.14 -19.32 2.83
CA VAL A 9 0.49 -20.57 3.51
C VAL A 9 1.33 -21.44 2.56
N GLY A 10 2.58 -21.73 2.95
CA GLY A 10 3.50 -22.58 2.18
C GLY A 10 4.26 -21.88 1.04
N LEU A 11 4.11 -20.56 0.87
CA LEU A 11 4.76 -19.79 -0.19
C LEU A 11 5.80 -18.82 0.38
N ASP A 12 6.98 -18.79 -0.24
CA ASP A 12 7.94 -17.71 -0.04
C ASP A 12 7.48 -16.48 -0.83
N VAL A 13 6.66 -15.65 -0.19
CA VAL A 13 6.02 -14.48 -0.84
C VAL A 13 7.05 -13.50 -1.40
N PRO A 14 8.06 -13.03 -0.64
CA PRO A 14 9.08 -12.14 -1.20
C PRO A 14 9.79 -12.70 -2.43
N SER A 15 10.24 -13.96 -2.37
CA SER A 15 10.93 -14.59 -3.50
C SER A 15 10.01 -14.77 -4.71
N SER A 16 8.73 -15.09 -4.48
CA SER A 16 7.73 -15.22 -5.55
C SER A 16 7.44 -13.88 -6.22
N VAL A 17 7.39 -12.79 -5.45
CA VAL A 17 7.22 -11.43 -6.00
C VAL A 17 8.41 -11.05 -6.87
N LEU A 18 9.64 -11.33 -6.43
CA LEU A 18 10.83 -11.06 -7.25
C LEU A 18 10.81 -11.82 -8.58
N ALA A 19 10.45 -13.12 -8.54
CA ALA A 19 10.28 -13.91 -9.76
C ALA A 19 9.24 -13.28 -10.70
N MET A 20 8.06 -12.91 -10.18
CA MET A 20 7.02 -12.25 -10.99
C MET A 20 7.48 -10.90 -11.56
N LEU A 21 8.25 -10.09 -10.82
CA LEU A 21 8.77 -8.82 -11.32
C LEU A 21 9.74 -9.02 -12.49
N HIS A 22 10.58 -10.06 -12.42
CA HIS A 22 11.45 -10.45 -13.53
C HIS A 22 10.65 -10.96 -14.73
N ASP A 23 9.67 -11.83 -14.51
CA ASP A 23 8.80 -12.34 -15.57
C ASP A 23 8.06 -11.19 -16.29
N LEU A 24 7.46 -10.27 -15.53
CA LEU A 24 6.79 -9.09 -16.09
C LEU A 24 7.74 -8.26 -16.94
N LYS A 25 8.96 -8.01 -16.47
CA LYS A 25 9.97 -7.27 -17.23
C LYS A 25 10.34 -7.98 -18.53
N GLU A 26 10.55 -9.30 -18.48
CA GLU A 26 10.87 -10.12 -19.65
C GLU A 26 9.73 -10.11 -20.69
N HIS A 27 8.48 -10.05 -20.23
CA HIS A 27 7.29 -9.97 -21.09
C HIS A 27 6.95 -8.55 -21.55
N GLY A 28 7.84 -7.57 -21.34
CA GLY A 28 7.72 -6.21 -21.90
C GLY A 28 6.91 -5.23 -21.04
N TYR A 29 6.59 -5.59 -19.80
CA TYR A 29 6.04 -4.61 -18.85
C TYR A 29 7.13 -3.63 -18.41
N ALA A 30 6.74 -2.37 -18.21
CA ALA A 30 7.63 -1.35 -17.67
C ALA A 30 7.88 -1.61 -16.17
N VAL A 31 8.94 -2.36 -15.88
CA VAL A 31 9.38 -2.67 -14.50
C VAL A 31 10.83 -2.20 -14.32
N GLU A 32 11.00 -1.21 -13.47
CA GLU A 32 12.29 -0.60 -13.13
C GLU A 32 12.64 -0.87 -11.66
N GLY A 33 13.92 -0.77 -11.30
CA GLY A 33 14.35 -0.84 -9.90
C GLY A 33 14.03 -2.14 -9.15
N ILE A 34 13.99 -3.29 -9.83
CA ILE A 34 13.72 -4.60 -9.19
C ILE A 34 14.77 -4.85 -8.09
N PRO A 35 14.37 -5.02 -6.81
CA PRO A 35 15.29 -5.32 -5.70
C PRO A 35 16.05 -6.63 -5.94
N GLN A 36 17.29 -6.72 -5.47
CA GLN A 36 18.16 -7.88 -5.74
C GLN A 36 17.97 -9.01 -4.71
N SER A 37 17.25 -8.75 -3.62
CA SER A 37 16.98 -9.74 -2.59
C SER A 37 15.60 -9.58 -1.95
N PRO A 38 15.03 -10.66 -1.37
CA PRO A 38 13.83 -10.59 -0.54
C PRO A 38 13.89 -9.52 0.56
N ARG A 39 15.07 -9.33 1.14
CA ARG A 39 15.29 -8.33 2.18
C ARG A 39 15.19 -6.92 1.61
N GLU A 40 15.87 -6.63 0.51
CA GLU A 40 15.79 -5.32 -0.15
C GLU A 40 14.36 -4.98 -0.60
N LEU A 41 13.60 -5.99 -1.05
CA LEU A 41 12.18 -5.82 -1.36
C LEU A 41 11.37 -5.38 -0.14
N LEU A 42 11.56 -6.06 0.99
CA LEU A 42 10.86 -5.72 2.23
C LEU A 42 11.29 -4.35 2.77
N ASP A 43 12.59 -4.06 2.75
CA ASP A 43 13.14 -2.76 3.16
C ASP A 43 12.54 -1.62 2.30
N ALA A 44 12.40 -1.83 0.98
CA ALA A 44 11.78 -0.85 0.09
C ALA A 44 10.28 -0.63 0.37
N LEU A 45 9.55 -1.70 0.72
CA LEU A 45 8.13 -1.62 1.07
C LEU A 45 7.90 -0.92 2.42
N GLU A 46 8.85 -1.01 3.34
CA GLU A 46 8.77 -0.36 4.65
C GLU A 46 8.88 1.18 4.57
N VAL A 47 9.60 1.72 3.58
CA VAL A 47 9.75 3.17 3.38
C VAL A 47 8.39 3.85 3.20
N GLY A 48 7.49 3.22 2.44
CA GLY A 48 6.17 3.78 2.12
C GLY A 48 6.27 5.21 1.58
N GLY A 49 5.43 6.12 2.09
CA GLY A 49 5.56 7.56 1.83
C GLY A 49 4.53 8.14 0.86
N HIS A 50 3.80 7.29 0.16
CA HIS A 50 2.61 7.72 -0.58
C HIS A 50 1.42 7.90 0.36
N GLY A 51 0.67 8.97 0.15
CA GLY A 51 -0.57 9.27 0.86
C GLY A 51 -1.52 10.02 -0.05
N LEU A 52 -2.80 10.03 0.33
CA LEU A 52 -3.81 10.89 -0.28
C LEU A 52 -4.01 12.11 0.61
N SER A 53 -4.20 13.28 -0.01
CA SER A 53 -4.69 14.43 0.74
C SER A 53 -6.08 14.10 1.31
N SER A 54 -6.44 14.69 2.45
CA SER A 54 -7.77 14.47 3.02
C SER A 54 -8.88 14.89 2.05
N GLU A 55 -8.64 15.96 1.29
CA GLU A 55 -9.55 16.44 0.25
C GLU A 55 -9.74 15.40 -0.86
N ASP A 56 -8.65 14.84 -1.40
CA ASP A 56 -8.72 13.80 -2.43
C ASP A 56 -9.36 12.52 -1.91
N TYR A 57 -9.05 12.11 -0.68
CA TYR A 57 -9.68 10.98 -0.04
C TYR A 57 -11.20 11.17 0.06
N LEU A 58 -11.64 12.32 0.55
CA LEU A 58 -13.07 12.62 0.70
C LEU A 58 -13.77 12.68 -0.67
N ARG A 59 -13.16 13.34 -1.66
CA ARG A 59 -13.66 13.43 -3.03
C ARG A 59 -13.84 12.04 -3.65
N LEU A 60 -12.81 11.20 -3.63
CA LEU A 60 -12.86 9.84 -4.18
C LEU A 60 -13.85 8.95 -3.41
N SER A 61 -13.89 9.07 -2.08
CA SER A 61 -14.85 8.32 -1.26
C SER A 61 -16.29 8.67 -1.62
N GLY A 62 -16.55 9.92 -2.02
CA GLY A 62 -17.86 10.42 -2.45
C GLY A 62 -18.48 9.64 -3.61
N GLU A 63 -17.66 9.00 -4.44
CA GLU A 63 -18.08 8.18 -5.59
C GLU A 63 -18.55 6.77 -5.18
N LEU A 64 -18.24 6.33 -3.96
CA LEU A 64 -18.65 5.01 -3.46
C LEU A 64 -20.15 4.99 -3.07
N PRO A 65 -20.83 3.83 -3.13
CA PRO A 65 -22.18 3.69 -2.60
C PRO A 65 -22.29 4.15 -1.14
N GLY A 66 -23.36 4.87 -0.80
CA GLY A 66 -23.55 5.45 0.54
C GLY A 66 -23.41 4.42 1.67
N GLY A 67 -24.07 3.27 1.54
CA GLY A 67 -23.97 2.20 2.54
C GLY A 67 -22.55 1.65 2.78
N ALA A 68 -21.70 1.63 1.75
CA ALA A 68 -20.30 1.23 1.90
C ALA A 68 -19.49 2.28 2.67
N ARG A 69 -19.70 3.57 2.38
CA ARG A 69 -19.08 4.68 3.12
C ARG A 69 -19.51 4.70 4.58
N ASP A 70 -20.80 4.50 4.83
CA ASP A 70 -21.36 4.51 6.18
C ASP A 70 -20.80 3.36 7.02
N ALA A 71 -20.71 2.16 6.44
CA ALA A 71 -20.10 1.01 7.10
C ALA A 71 -18.64 1.26 7.49
N VAL A 72 -17.84 1.88 6.62
CA VAL A 72 -16.46 2.27 6.92
C VAL A 72 -16.42 3.29 8.07
N ARG A 73 -17.26 4.33 8.02
CA ARG A 73 -17.30 5.37 9.05
C ARG A 73 -17.72 4.83 10.41
N THR A 74 -18.70 3.92 10.45
CA THR A 74 -19.12 3.25 11.69
C THR A 74 -18.02 2.40 12.29
N ALA A 75 -17.28 1.65 11.48
CA ALA A 75 -16.22 0.77 11.97
C ALA A 75 -14.95 1.54 12.39
N TRP A 76 -14.62 2.62 11.68
CA TRP A 76 -13.30 3.24 11.76
C TRP A 76 -13.27 4.69 12.24
N GLY A 77 -14.42 5.38 12.31
CA GLY A 77 -14.53 6.81 12.62
C GLY A 77 -14.55 7.69 11.37
N SER A 78 -14.54 9.01 11.58
CA SER A 78 -14.40 9.99 10.49
C SER A 78 -12.97 10.00 9.94
N ALA A 79 -12.79 10.48 8.71
CA ALA A 79 -11.46 10.59 8.09
C ALA A 79 -10.52 11.52 8.89
N GLU A 80 -11.12 12.50 9.56
CA GLU A 80 -10.47 13.49 10.40
C GLU A 80 -10.05 12.94 11.78
N ASP A 81 -10.55 11.76 12.18
CA ASP A 81 -10.32 11.15 13.51
C ASP A 81 -8.98 10.37 13.60
N GLN A 82 -7.96 10.82 12.84
CA GLN A 82 -6.51 10.55 13.02
C GLN A 82 -5.93 9.19 12.58
N ARG A 83 -6.72 8.13 12.30
CA ARG A 83 -6.11 6.83 11.91
C ARG A 83 -5.47 6.87 10.52
N GLY A 84 -4.14 6.82 10.50
CA GLY A 84 -3.34 6.88 9.26
C GLY A 84 -3.12 8.30 8.74
N LEU A 85 -3.59 9.33 9.46
CA LEU A 85 -3.30 10.72 9.16
C LEU A 85 -1.81 10.97 9.41
N ARG A 86 -1.10 11.44 8.39
CA ARG A 86 0.30 11.86 8.49
C ARG A 86 0.33 13.35 8.23
N GLU A 87 1.04 14.10 9.06
CA GLU A 87 1.33 15.50 8.70
C GLU A 87 2.12 15.51 7.40
N ALA A 88 1.78 16.45 6.51
CA ALA A 88 2.56 16.64 5.29
C ALA A 88 4.03 16.91 5.69
N PRO A 89 5.01 16.25 5.07
CA PRO A 89 6.40 16.52 5.36
C PRO A 89 6.66 18.02 5.16
N LEU A 90 7.33 18.65 6.13
CA LEU A 90 7.72 20.07 6.05
C LEU A 90 8.51 20.26 4.75
N SER A 91 8.05 21.19 3.90
CA SER A 91 8.75 21.52 2.67
C SER A 91 10.13 22.08 3.03
N VAL A 92 11.19 21.39 2.58
CA VAL A 92 12.59 21.85 2.63
C VAL A 92 12.95 22.51 1.32
#